data_AF-A0A512A8V2-F1
#
_entry.id   AF-A0A512A8V2-F1
#
_cell.length_a   1.000
_cell.length_b   1.000
_cell.length_c   1.000
_cell.angle_alpha   90.00
_cell.angle_beta   90.00
_cell.angle_gamma   90.00
#
_symmetry.space_group_name_H-M   'P 1'
#
loop_
_entity.id
_entity.type
_entity.pdbx_description
1 polymer ?
#
loop_
_entity_poly.entity_id
_entity_poly.type
_entity_poly.pdbx_seq_one_letter_code
_entity_poly.pdbx_strand_id
1 'polypeptide(L)'
;MTVKDKKRLRKEEEQIALYLVNHYQDVQKIEFVNFHKGGFGTGDSISVKVNSNNYIKPITLGDPSGEYIISYNPENFHLNEKNPPTQSDNLKNIEIKYYEEIER
;
A
#
# COMPACT_ATOMS: atom_id res chain seq x y z
N MET A 1 -10.88 -10.34 -11.44
CA MET A 1 -11.57 -9.86 -10.21
C MET A 1 -12.98 -9.35 -10.51
N THR A 2 -13.96 -9.50 -9.60
CA THR A 2 -15.30 -8.88 -9.80
C THR A 2 -15.25 -7.36 -9.63
N VAL A 3 -16.26 -6.63 -10.13
CA VAL A 3 -16.38 -5.17 -9.93
C VAL A 3 -16.38 -4.80 -8.44
N LYS A 4 -17.01 -5.61 -7.60
CA LYS A 4 -17.05 -5.40 -6.14
C LYS A 4 -15.67 -5.57 -5.53
N ASP A 5 -14.92 -6.58 -5.94
CA ASP A 5 -13.55 -6.81 -5.47
C ASP A 5 -12.62 -5.68 -5.89
N LYS A 6 -12.71 -5.19 -7.14
CA LYS A 6 -11.93 -4.05 -7.62
C LYS A 6 -12.21 -2.78 -6.81
N LYS A 7 -13.49 -2.51 -6.51
CA LYS A 7 -13.88 -1.37 -5.64
C LYS A 7 -13.36 -1.49 -4.21
N ARG A 8 -13.37 -2.71 -3.64
CA ARG A 8 -12.82 -2.95 -2.31
C ARG A 8 -11.30 -2.77 -2.31
N LEU A 9 -10.61 -3.36 -3.27
CA LEU A 9 -9.17 -3.22 -3.42
C LEU A 9 -8.77 -1.75 -3.53
N ARG A 10 -9.48 -0.96 -4.35
CA ARG A 10 -9.18 0.47 -4.50
C ARG A 10 -9.24 1.24 -3.17
N LYS A 11 -10.21 0.93 -2.31
CA LYS A 11 -10.31 1.53 -0.98
C LYS A 11 -9.14 1.14 -0.07
N GLU A 12 -8.73 -0.12 -0.11
CA GLU A 12 -7.57 -0.60 0.65
C GLU A 12 -6.29 0.08 0.16
N GLU A 13 -6.10 0.22 -1.14
CA GLU A 13 -4.96 0.93 -1.73
C GLU A 13 -4.92 2.40 -1.29
N GLU A 14 -6.07 3.09 -1.26
CA GLU A 14 -6.17 4.46 -0.76
C GLU A 14 -5.81 4.57 0.74
N GLN A 15 -6.26 3.63 1.56
CA GLN A 15 -5.94 3.59 2.99
C GLN A 15 -4.45 3.31 3.23
N ILE A 16 -3.85 2.38 2.48
CA ILE A 16 -2.40 2.13 2.53
C ILE A 16 -1.63 3.37 2.08
N ALA A 17 -2.07 4.06 1.03
CA ALA A 17 -1.42 5.28 0.56
C ALA A 17 -1.45 6.38 1.64
N LEU A 18 -2.60 6.58 2.29
CA LEU A 18 -2.74 7.52 3.41
C LEU A 18 -1.83 7.14 4.58
N TYR A 19 -1.77 5.86 4.93
CA TYR A 19 -0.87 5.37 5.97
C TYR A 19 0.57 5.75 5.65
N LEU A 20 1.04 5.45 4.43
CA LEU A 20 2.42 5.71 4.03
C LEU A 20 2.77 7.20 4.04
N VAL A 21 1.90 8.04 3.50
CA VAL A 21 2.09 9.50 3.50
C VAL A 21 2.13 10.06 4.91
N ASN A 22 1.37 9.49 5.84
CA ASN A 22 1.32 9.97 7.21
C ASN A 22 2.45 9.47 8.10
N HIS A 23 3.04 8.33 7.77
CA HIS A 23 4.08 7.69 8.58
C HIS A 23 5.50 7.87 8.03
N TYR A 24 5.68 8.19 6.76
CA TYR A 24 7.00 8.36 6.15
C TYR A 24 7.23 9.75 5.59
N GLN A 25 8.47 10.23 5.68
CA GLN A 25 8.92 11.47 5.07
C GLN A 25 9.14 11.29 3.56
N ASP A 26 9.01 12.37 2.81
CA ASP A 26 9.37 12.47 1.39
C ASP A 26 8.71 11.45 0.46
N VAL A 27 7.53 10.93 0.84
CA VAL A 27 6.70 10.11 -0.06
C VAL A 27 6.21 11.00 -1.21
N GLN A 28 6.61 10.66 -2.44
CA GLN A 28 6.21 11.36 -3.66
C GLN A 28 5.43 10.45 -4.60
N LYS A 29 5.72 9.15 -4.56
CA LYS A 29 5.14 8.16 -5.48
C LYS A 29 4.89 6.83 -4.80
N ILE A 30 3.73 6.24 -5.06
CA ILE A 30 3.30 4.93 -4.55
C ILE A 30 2.81 4.08 -5.73
N GLU A 31 3.39 2.90 -5.90
CA GLU A 31 2.99 1.94 -6.92
C GLU A 31 2.57 0.62 -6.28
N PHE A 32 1.33 0.22 -6.50
CA PHE A 32 0.79 -1.08 -6.11
C PHE A 32 1.10 -2.09 -7.21
N VAL A 33 2.06 -2.99 -6.97
CA VAL A 33 2.72 -3.76 -8.05
C VAL A 33 2.19 -5.17 -8.23
N ASN A 34 1.93 -5.89 -7.14
CA ASN A 34 1.52 -7.30 -7.19
C ASN A 34 0.41 -7.55 -6.19
N PHE A 35 -0.76 -7.89 -6.70
CA PHE A 35 -1.87 -8.41 -5.90
C PHE A 35 -1.82 -9.94 -5.87
N HIS A 36 -1.86 -10.51 -4.67
CA HIS A 36 -1.92 -11.94 -4.44
C HIS A 36 -3.26 -12.28 -3.80
N LYS A 37 -4.04 -13.11 -4.49
CA LYS A 37 -5.25 -13.66 -3.94
C LYS A 37 -4.90 -14.79 -2.98
N GLY A 38 -5.35 -14.68 -1.74
CA GLY A 38 -5.14 -15.70 -0.71
C GLY A 38 -5.93 -16.97 -1.01
N GLY A 39 -5.41 -18.12 -0.58
CA GLY A 39 -6.12 -19.38 -0.49
C GLY A 39 -6.90 -19.54 0.81
N PHE A 40 -7.40 -20.75 1.08
CA PHE A 40 -8.15 -21.04 2.30
C PHE A 40 -7.32 -20.75 3.56
N GLY A 41 -7.81 -19.87 4.43
CA GLY A 41 -7.13 -19.46 5.67
C GLY A 41 -6.04 -18.38 5.52
N THR A 42 -5.80 -17.88 4.31
CA THR A 42 -4.83 -16.80 4.06
C THR A 42 -5.55 -15.60 3.43
N GLY A 43 -5.31 -14.40 3.95
CA GLY A 43 -5.86 -13.17 3.39
C GLY A 43 -5.24 -12.82 2.03
N ASP A 44 -5.96 -12.02 1.25
CA ASP A 44 -5.39 -11.36 0.07
C ASP A 44 -4.25 -10.42 0.51
N SER A 45 -3.27 -10.19 -0.34
CA SER A 45 -2.17 -9.27 -0.03
C SER A 45 -1.72 -8.47 -1.25
N ILE A 46 -1.08 -7.33 -0.99
CA ILE A 46 -0.56 -6.46 -2.04
C ILE A 46 0.85 -5.97 -1.74
N SER A 47 1.72 -6.02 -2.74
CA SER A 47 3.07 -5.47 -2.65
C SER A 47 3.10 -4.01 -3.13
N VAL A 48 3.91 -3.18 -2.49
CA VAL A 48 3.96 -1.74 -2.75
C VAL A 48 5.40 -1.29 -2.96
N LYS A 49 5.61 -0.38 -3.92
CA LYS A 49 6.86 0.37 -4.08
C LYS A 49 6.62 1.85 -3.78
N VAL A 50 7.50 2.45 -2.99
CA VAL A 50 7.47 3.88 -2.68
C VAL A 50 8.70 4.56 -3.27
N ASN A 51 8.51 5.68 -3.95
CA ASN A 51 9.56 6.43 -4.66
C ASN A 51 10.41 5.56 -5.61
N SER A 52 9.78 4.53 -6.20
CA SER A 52 10.35 3.55 -7.16
C SER A 52 11.34 2.52 -6.59
N ASN A 53 12.07 2.82 -5.52
CA ASN A 53 13.10 1.94 -4.96
C ASN A 53 12.80 1.36 -3.57
N ASN A 54 11.82 1.91 -2.83
CA ASN A 54 11.49 1.43 -1.49
C ASN A 54 10.46 0.32 -1.56
N TYR A 55 10.89 -0.93 -1.42
CA TYR A 55 9.99 -2.08 -1.53
C TYR A 55 9.40 -2.46 -0.17
N ILE A 56 8.08 -2.47 -0.11
CA ILE A 56 7.31 -2.98 1.03
C ILE A 56 6.87 -4.41 0.68
N LYS A 57 7.14 -5.34 1.60
CA LYS A 57 6.67 -6.74 1.50
C LYS A 57 5.14 -6.79 1.42
N PRO A 58 4.55 -7.87 0.89
CA PRO A 58 3.10 -7.97 0.76
C PRO A 58 2.35 -7.61 2.06
N ILE A 59 1.46 -6.63 1.96
CA ILE A 59 0.59 -6.16 3.04
C ILE A 59 -0.69 -6.98 2.96
N THR A 60 -1.08 -7.64 4.05
CA THR A 60 -2.35 -8.36 4.15
C THR A 60 -3.52 -7.37 4.11
N LEU A 61 -4.51 -7.66 3.27
CA LEU A 61 -5.69 -6.82 3.04
C LEU A 61 -6.87 -7.29 3.88
N GLY A 62 -7.81 -6.37 4.15
CA GLY A 62 -9.05 -6.68 4.84
C GLY A 62 -8.95 -6.68 6.36
N ASP A 63 -7.91 -6.06 6.92
CA ASP A 63 -7.91 -5.69 8.34
C ASP A 63 -8.90 -4.54 8.56
N PRO A 64 -10.00 -4.76 9.30
CA PRO A 64 -11.02 -3.74 9.50
C PRO A 64 -10.57 -2.58 10.40
N SER A 65 -9.44 -2.70 11.11
CA SER A 65 -8.89 -1.63 11.95
C SER A 65 -8.18 -0.55 11.15
N GLY A 66 -7.77 -0.84 9.91
CA GLY A 66 -6.87 0.03 9.14
C GLY A 66 -5.43 0.03 9.65
N GLU A 67 -5.09 -0.80 10.63
CA GLU A 67 -3.70 -1.02 11.06
C GLU A 67 -3.02 -1.98 10.07
N TYR A 68 -2.11 -1.44 9.26
CA TYR A 68 -1.33 -2.23 8.31
C TYR A 68 0.02 -2.60 8.93
N ILE A 69 0.35 -3.90 8.92
CA ILE A 69 1.70 -4.35 9.26
C ILE A 69 2.60 -4.11 8.06
N ILE A 70 3.37 -3.02 8.12
CA ILE A 70 4.38 -2.70 7.13
C ILE A 70 5.67 -3.43 7.48
N SER A 71 6.12 -4.28 6.57
CA SER A 71 7.41 -4.95 6.70
C SER A 71 8.24 -4.75 5.43
N TYR A 72 9.54 -4.55 5.60
CA TYR A 72 10.46 -4.27 4.49
C TYR A 72 11.84 -4.90 4.77
N ASN A 73 12.68 -4.99 3.74
CA ASN A 73 14.11 -5.24 3.93
C ASN A 73 14.79 -3.87 4.15
N PRO A 74 15.49 -3.62 5.27
CA PRO A 74 16.19 -2.35 5.49
C PRO A 74 17.24 -2.02 4.43
N GLU A 75 17.76 -3.01 3.71
CA GLU A 75 18.66 -2.79 2.57
C GLU A 75 17.95 -2.15 1.36
N ASN A 76 16.63 -2.28 1.28
CA ASN A 76 15.80 -1.86 0.13
C ASN A 76 14.73 -0.82 0.52
N PHE A 77 14.77 -0.28 1.74
CA PHE A 77 13.82 0.70 2.22
C PHE A 77 14.55 1.75 3.07
N HIS A 78 14.49 3.00 2.62
CA HIS A 78 15.33 4.08 3.11
C HIS A 78 14.54 5.34 3.48
N LEU A 79 13.21 5.26 3.54
CA LEU A 79 12.40 6.40 3.99
C LEU A 79 12.48 6.53 5.51
N ASN A 80 12.63 7.77 5.96
CA ASN A 80 12.59 8.09 7.39
C ASN A 80 11.15 8.07 7.89
N GLU A 81 10.95 7.43 9.04
CA GLU A 81 9.67 7.47 9.74
C GLU A 81 9.44 8.86 10.35
N LYS A 82 8.19 9.32 10.25
CA LYS A 82 7.70 10.51 10.95
C LYS A 82 7.43 10.13 12.40
N ASN A 83 7.99 10.89 13.32
CA ASN A 83 7.73 10.73 14.74
C ASN A 83 7.44 12.12 15.37
N PRO A 84 6.18 12.45 15.71
CA PRO A 84 4.98 11.62 15.54
C PRO A 84 4.49 11.54 14.08
N PRO A 85 3.67 10.53 13.73
CA PRO A 85 2.95 10.50 12.45
C PRO A 85 2.04 11.71 12.27
N THR A 86 1.75 12.07 11.02
CA THR A 86 0.76 13.10 10.70
C THR A 86 -0.65 12.51 10.56
N GLN A 87 -1.68 13.36 10.55
CA GLN A 87 -3.06 12.95 10.28
C GLN A 87 -3.61 13.81 9.13
N SER A 88 -3.26 13.44 7.89
CA SER A 88 -3.72 14.11 6.69
C SER A 88 -4.45 13.13 5.78
N ASP A 89 -5.63 13.53 5.31
CA ASP A 89 -6.40 12.79 4.30
C ASP A 89 -6.05 13.21 2.86
N ASN A 90 -4.90 13.86 2.68
CA ASN A 90 -4.54 14.50 1.42
C ASN A 90 -3.50 13.70 0.63
N LEU A 91 -3.94 13.14 -0.49
CA LEU A 91 -3.09 12.45 -1.46
C LEU A 91 -2.83 13.25 -2.75
N LYS A 92 -3.30 14.51 -2.85
CA LYS A 92 -3.32 15.28 -4.12
C LYS A 92 -1.95 15.47 -4.79
N ASN A 93 -0.87 15.48 -4.01
CA ASN A 93 0.49 15.71 -4.49
C ASN A 93 1.30 14.42 -4.62
N ILE A 94 0.67 13.26 -4.48
CA ILE A 94 1.32 11.95 -4.52
C ILE A 94 0.96 11.29 -5.84
N GLU A 95 1.95 10.85 -6.61
CA GLU A 95 1.72 10.01 -7.77
C GLU A 95 1.34 8.60 -7.29
N ILE A 96 0.08 8.20 -7.50
CA ILE A 96 -0.40 6.87 -7.10
C ILE A 96 -0.72 6.05 -8.34
N LYS A 97 -0.01 4.93 -8.50
CA LYS A 97 -0.33 3.89 -9.47
C LYS A 97 -0.99 2.74 -8.74
N TYR A 98 -2.30 2.66 -8.90
CA TYR A 98 -3.10 1.57 -8.37
C TYR A 98 -2.87 0.28 -9.17
N TYR A 99 -3.10 -0.86 -8.53
CA TYR A 99 -3.01 -2.15 -9.18
C TYR A 99 -4.11 -2.28 -10.22
N GLU A 100 -3.70 -2.71 -11.41
CA GLU A 100 -4.59 -3.11 -12.48
C GLU A 100 -4.30 -4.56 -12.83
N GLU A 101 -5.34 -5.39 -12.77
CA GLU A 101 -5.27 -6.78 -13.22
C GLU A 101 -5.08 -6.76 -14.74
N ILE A 102 -3.87 -7.05 -15.19
CA ILE A 102 -3.58 -7.23 -16.62
C ILE A 102 -4.23 -8.56 -17.02
N GLU A 103 -5.36 -8.49 -17.70
CA GLU A 103 -5.95 -9.67 -18.37
C GLU A 103 -4.93 -10.13 -19.44
N ARG A 104 -4.36 -11.32 -19.23
CA ARG A 104 -3.48 -11.99 -20.20
C ARG A 104 -4.28 -12.88 -21.13
#